data_AF-A0A3B9ZBC4-F1
#
_entry.id   AF-A0A3B9ZBC4-F1
#
_cell.length_a   1.000
_cell.length_b   1.000
_cell.length_c   1.000
_cell.angle_alpha   90.00
_cell.angle_beta   90.00
_cell.angle_gamma   90.00
#
_symmetry.space_group_name_H-M   'P 1'
#
loop_
_entity.id
_entity.type
_entity.pdbx_description
1 polymer ?
#
loop_
_entity_poly.entity_id
_entity_poly.type
_entity_poly.pdbx_seq_one_letter_code
_entity_poly.pdbx_strand_id
1 'polypeptide(L)'
;MMLINGIVQTTTFIGLGKPSVVGNKAHTLAYSCIGVQEAYLNYKYNPIYWQTANLIVNSGSYDEDSNESTNYDKIGVAIATIQMDGVKVEHPLINKAQFEFTPDIKNNQIMFGLKGINGVNTDIAQSIIQNRPFKSMEDFATKMIDTKIIKNSQMIKLIKGGCFTEIDSEDKIETMKWYLSKYCINPVTSLTLSQFNRMVEYNIIPNEFDLAVKMINFKKYVLDDEGLYEKWIDPTKPKIPKRGYHDGHYILDEPSQEFFKKYFTEDSIVDVVGGFYVLSEKKFIKEIDKKIESFRIWLDVGDAIDIYNKAMFDEVWNKYANGTTDAWSMEALTYYDKDHELKNTPEGVYGIVNFFELPEEPVAYEFYTRYVDGKPKAVPKYTISRIAGTVVQADNNHHSVALLTTHGLVNIKFSKGHYAFYNKTISEIGEDGKKKTIESSWLKRGNKLLVSGYRRGEQFIPWIYNDTIYRHRINLIEHINEDGTLELKAERAKV
;
A
#
# COMPACT_ATOMS: atom_id res chain seq x y z
N MET A 1 8.77 33.10 -10.52
CA MET A 1 8.88 32.76 -9.08
C MET A 1 9.91 31.64 -8.93
N MET A 2 11.20 31.96 -9.09
CA MET A 2 12.26 30.99 -9.47
C MET A 2 13.32 30.75 -8.38
N LEU A 3 13.05 31.04 -7.10
CA LEU A 3 14.07 31.03 -6.04
C LEU A 3 13.63 30.28 -4.78
N ILE A 4 12.93 29.14 -4.93
CA ILE A 4 12.38 28.36 -3.81
C ILE A 4 13.38 27.31 -3.26
N ASN A 5 14.52 27.07 -3.90
CA ASN A 5 15.41 25.94 -3.56
C ASN A 5 16.73 26.32 -2.87
N GLY A 6 16.73 27.15 -1.83
CA GLY A 6 17.99 27.48 -1.16
C GLY A 6 17.88 28.20 0.18
N ILE A 7 17.18 27.63 1.16
CA ILE A 7 17.15 28.19 2.53
C ILE A 7 17.56 27.12 3.53
N VAL A 8 18.88 26.92 3.73
CA VAL A 8 19.46 26.59 5.05
C VAL A 8 20.90 27.08 5.07
N GLN A 9 21.27 27.74 6.18
CA GLN A 9 22.61 28.16 6.63
C GLN A 9 23.02 29.62 6.38
N THR A 10 22.67 30.47 7.33
CA THR A 10 23.53 31.59 7.76
C THR A 10 23.31 31.89 9.23
N THR A 11 24.13 31.29 10.10
CA THR A 11 24.26 31.70 11.51
C THR A 11 25.26 32.84 11.59
N THR A 12 24.85 33.99 12.13
CA THR A 12 25.74 35.14 12.40
C THR A 12 26.53 34.91 13.69
N PHE A 13 27.86 34.93 13.62
CA PHE A 13 28.73 35.07 14.78
C PHE A 13 29.58 36.33 14.64
N ILE A 14 29.50 37.22 15.63
CA ILE A 14 30.40 38.36 15.79
C ILE A 14 31.53 37.91 16.72
N GLY A 15 32.72 37.71 16.17
CA GLY A 15 33.94 37.37 16.91
C GLY A 15 35.15 37.42 15.99
N LEU A 16 35.98 38.45 16.15
CA LEU A 16 37.21 38.65 15.38
C LEU A 16 38.22 37.53 15.67
N GLY A 17 38.42 36.62 14.72
CA GLY A 17 39.53 35.67 14.75
C GLY A 17 39.35 34.45 13.84
N LYS A 18 40.03 34.47 12.68
CA LYS A 18 40.15 33.47 11.59
C LYS A 18 39.11 33.63 10.46
N PRO A 19 39.52 33.49 9.18
CA PRO A 19 38.63 33.67 8.03
C PRO A 19 37.76 32.41 7.86
N SER A 20 36.74 32.28 8.69
CA SER A 20 35.71 31.25 8.51
C SER A 20 34.47 31.91 7.91
N VAL A 21 34.30 31.71 6.60
CA VAL A 21 33.08 31.97 5.80
C VAL A 21 32.55 33.41 5.87
N VAL A 22 33.16 34.32 5.10
CA VAL A 22 32.55 35.63 4.82
C VAL A 22 31.58 35.47 3.65
N GLY A 23 30.28 35.42 3.94
CA GLY A 23 29.23 35.39 2.91
C GLY A 23 29.22 36.66 2.06
N ASN A 24 28.90 36.54 0.77
CA ASN A 24 28.78 37.70 -0.12
C ASN A 24 27.64 38.62 0.38
N LYS A 25 27.96 39.89 0.66
CA LYS A 25 27.00 40.86 1.22
C LYS A 25 25.82 41.12 0.29
N ALA A 26 26.03 41.21 -1.03
CA ALA A 26 24.95 41.43 -1.98
C ALA A 26 23.99 40.24 -2.02
N HIS A 27 24.55 39.02 -2.02
CA HIS A 27 23.77 37.78 -1.93
C HIS A 27 22.99 37.70 -0.61
N THR A 28 23.63 38.04 0.52
CA THR A 28 23.00 38.03 1.84
C THR A 28 21.87 39.05 1.93
N LEU A 29 22.09 40.27 1.42
CA LEU A 29 21.08 41.33 1.41
C LEU A 29 19.85 40.92 0.59
N ALA A 30 20.05 40.40 -0.62
CA ALA A 30 18.96 39.97 -1.50
C ALA A 30 18.05 38.91 -0.84
N TYR A 31 18.64 37.88 -0.22
CA TYR A 31 17.89 36.83 0.47
C TYR A 31 17.26 37.33 1.78
N SER A 32 17.94 38.23 2.50
CA SER A 32 17.38 38.85 3.71
C SER A 32 16.16 39.70 3.37
N CYS A 33 16.17 40.42 2.24
CA CYS A 33 15.01 41.18 1.77
C CYS A 33 13.80 40.26 1.51
N ILE A 34 14.01 39.09 0.88
CA ILE A 34 12.94 38.09 0.68
C ILE A 34 12.42 37.60 2.03
N GLY A 35 13.30 37.19 2.95
CA GLY A 35 12.88 36.72 4.28
C GLY A 35 12.09 37.77 5.08
N VAL A 36 12.46 39.06 4.98
CA VAL A 36 11.70 40.15 5.61
C VAL A 36 10.33 40.34 4.93
N GLN A 37 10.24 40.23 3.60
CA GLN A 37 8.97 40.30 2.88
C GLN A 37 8.03 39.16 3.30
N GLU A 38 8.55 37.93 3.36
CA GLU A 38 7.79 36.74 3.79
C GLU A 38 7.31 36.88 5.24
N ALA A 39 8.19 37.28 6.15
CA ALA A 39 7.83 37.54 7.54
C ALA A 39 6.77 38.64 7.67
N TYR A 40 6.87 39.71 6.86
CA TYR A 40 5.88 40.78 6.84
C TYR A 40 4.52 40.30 6.30
N LEU A 41 4.49 39.46 5.27
CA LEU A 41 3.25 38.89 4.74
C LEU A 41 2.56 38.00 5.78
N ASN A 42 3.31 37.13 6.46
CA ASN A 42 2.78 36.26 7.50
C ASN A 42 2.30 37.04 8.75
N TYR A 43 2.94 38.17 9.06
CA TYR A 43 2.50 39.07 10.13
C TYR A 43 1.25 39.89 9.75
N LYS A 44 1.17 40.36 8.50
CA LYS A 44 0.13 41.32 8.06
C LYS A 44 -1.18 40.64 7.69
N TYR A 45 -1.13 39.46 7.10
CA TYR A 45 -2.29 38.70 6.65
C TYR A 45 -2.55 37.51 7.56
N ASN A 46 -3.73 36.91 7.46
CA ASN A 46 -4.02 35.69 8.23
C ASN A 46 -3.00 34.59 7.85
N PRO A 47 -2.32 33.93 8.81
CA PRO A 47 -1.31 32.91 8.55
C PRO A 47 -1.77 31.76 7.63
N ILE A 48 -3.09 31.49 7.58
CA ILE A 48 -3.69 30.50 6.67
C ILE A 48 -3.35 30.78 5.21
N TYR A 49 -3.20 32.05 4.80
CA TYR A 49 -2.78 32.37 3.43
C TYR A 49 -1.37 31.89 3.14
N TRP A 50 -0.45 32.09 4.08
CA TRP A 50 0.93 31.64 3.97
C TRP A 50 1.02 30.11 3.96
N GLN A 51 0.31 29.46 4.90
CA GLN A 51 0.22 28.00 4.98
C GLN A 51 -0.36 27.40 3.69
N THR A 52 -1.43 27.99 3.14
CA THR A 52 -2.00 27.57 1.85
C THR A 52 -1.00 27.75 0.72
N ALA A 53 -0.30 28.89 0.64
CA ALA A 53 0.70 29.13 -0.40
C ALA A 53 1.83 28.09 -0.37
N ASN A 54 2.28 27.69 0.82
CA ASN A 54 3.28 26.62 0.96
C ASN A 54 2.77 25.28 0.43
N LEU A 55 1.49 24.95 0.67
CA LEU A 55 0.88 23.73 0.13
C LEU A 55 0.78 23.76 -1.39
N ILE A 56 0.36 24.89 -1.98
CA ILE A 56 0.30 25.13 -3.43
C ILE A 56 1.68 24.88 -4.07
N VAL A 57 2.73 25.47 -3.49
CA VAL A 57 4.13 25.29 -3.93
C VAL A 57 4.54 23.82 -3.84
N ASN A 58 4.30 23.17 -2.70
CA ASN A 58 4.66 21.76 -2.51
C ASN A 58 3.87 20.82 -3.42
N SER A 59 2.66 21.19 -3.84
CA SER A 59 1.89 20.43 -4.81
C SER A 59 2.29 20.62 -6.26
N GLY A 60 3.11 21.62 -6.55
CA GLY A 60 3.48 21.99 -7.92
C GLY A 60 2.27 22.48 -8.72
N SER A 61 1.33 23.18 -8.10
CA SER A 61 0.10 23.63 -8.76
C SER A 61 0.15 25.08 -9.27
N TYR A 62 1.12 25.89 -8.81
CA TYR A 62 1.21 27.33 -9.07
C TYR A 62 1.63 27.72 -10.50
N ASP A 63 2.07 26.77 -11.32
CA ASP A 63 2.52 27.01 -12.68
C ASP A 63 1.94 25.93 -13.60
N GLU A 64 0.89 26.31 -14.34
CA GLU A 64 0.12 25.43 -15.23
C GLU A 64 0.96 24.90 -16.41
N ASP A 65 2.02 25.61 -16.79
CA ASP A 65 2.96 25.20 -17.85
C ASP A 65 4.11 24.34 -17.30
N SER A 66 4.27 24.29 -15.98
CA SER A 66 5.26 23.44 -15.32
C SER A 66 4.70 22.02 -15.16
N ASN A 67 5.29 21.05 -15.85
CA ASN A 67 5.07 19.62 -15.59
C ASN A 67 5.76 19.16 -14.30
N GLU A 68 5.82 20.01 -13.27
CA GLU A 68 6.45 19.64 -12.00
C GLU A 68 5.64 18.57 -11.28
N SER A 69 6.35 17.53 -10.83
CA SER A 69 5.75 16.42 -10.11
C SER A 69 5.39 16.86 -8.69
N THR A 70 4.17 16.54 -8.25
CA THR A 70 3.67 16.79 -6.90
C THR A 70 4.56 16.13 -5.84
N ASN A 71 5.05 16.91 -4.88
CA ASN A 71 5.88 16.39 -3.80
C ASN A 71 5.03 16.02 -2.58
N TYR A 72 4.39 14.86 -2.67
CA TYR A 72 3.51 14.30 -1.65
C TYR A 72 4.14 14.21 -0.24
N ASP A 73 5.45 13.98 -0.17
CA ASP A 73 6.17 13.90 1.09
C ASP A 73 6.23 15.28 1.78
N LYS A 74 6.53 16.34 1.02
CA LYS A 74 6.51 17.72 1.54
C LYS A 74 5.10 18.18 1.88
N ILE A 75 4.08 17.77 1.12
CA ILE A 75 2.67 18.05 1.42
C ILE A 75 2.31 17.47 2.79
N GLY A 76 2.58 16.18 3.02
CA GLY A 76 2.26 15.53 4.29
C GLY A 76 2.93 16.21 5.49
N VAL A 77 4.22 16.58 5.35
CA VAL A 77 4.95 17.32 6.39
C VAL A 77 4.32 18.70 6.63
N ALA A 78 4.00 19.43 5.57
CA ALA A 78 3.37 20.75 5.68
C ALA A 78 1.99 20.67 6.34
N ILE A 79 1.14 19.71 5.95
CA ILE A 79 -0.18 19.50 6.55
C ILE A 79 -0.05 19.17 8.04
N ALA A 80 0.87 18.28 8.41
CA ALA A 80 1.07 17.93 9.82
C ALA A 80 1.43 19.17 10.66
N THR A 81 2.33 20.03 10.16
CA THR A 81 2.68 21.29 10.81
C THR A 81 1.48 22.25 10.91
N ILE A 82 0.69 22.39 9.84
CA ILE A 82 -0.50 23.24 9.80
C ILE A 82 -1.55 22.78 10.83
N GLN A 83 -1.75 21.47 10.96
CA GLN A 83 -2.66 20.90 11.96
C GLN A 83 -2.16 21.12 13.40
N MET A 84 -0.84 21.07 13.62
CA MET A 84 -0.23 21.41 14.92
C MET A 84 -0.41 22.89 15.29
N ASP A 85 -0.47 23.79 14.29
CA ASP A 85 -0.81 25.21 14.47
C ASP A 85 -2.33 25.45 14.73
N GLY A 86 -3.14 24.37 14.79
CA GLY A 86 -4.57 24.44 15.06
C GLY A 86 -5.42 24.78 13.83
N VAL A 87 -4.85 24.76 12.63
CA VAL A 87 -5.58 24.98 11.37
C VAL A 87 -6.02 23.64 10.79
N LYS A 88 -7.29 23.53 10.45
CA LYS A 88 -7.84 22.30 9.87
C LYS A 88 -7.51 22.21 8.38
N VAL A 89 -7.27 21.00 7.89
CA VAL A 89 -7.22 20.73 6.45
C VAL A 89 -8.42 19.85 6.13
N GLU A 90 -9.33 20.38 5.33
CA GLU A 90 -10.61 19.75 5.01
C GLU A 90 -10.49 18.93 3.72
N HIS A 91 -11.18 17.79 3.66
CA HIS A 91 -11.13 16.88 2.53
C HIS A 91 -11.64 17.52 1.21
N PRO A 92 -11.13 17.07 0.05
CA PRO A 92 -11.46 17.68 -1.23
C PRO A 92 -12.85 17.22 -1.74
N LEU A 93 -13.89 18.00 -1.48
CA LEU A 93 -15.23 17.74 -2.01
C LEU A 93 -15.29 17.83 -3.55
N ILE A 94 -15.83 16.81 -4.23
CA ILE A 94 -15.69 16.63 -5.68
C ILE A 94 -16.23 17.80 -6.51
N ASN A 95 -17.28 18.51 -6.06
CA ASN A 95 -17.85 19.67 -6.75
C ASN A 95 -17.25 21.01 -6.31
N LYS A 96 -16.64 21.09 -5.13
CA LYS A 96 -16.18 22.37 -4.53
C LYS A 96 -14.67 22.55 -4.54
N ALA A 97 -13.91 21.46 -4.36
CA ALA A 97 -12.45 21.48 -4.28
C ALA A 97 -11.86 22.11 -5.55
N GLN A 98 -10.96 23.07 -5.39
CA GLN A 98 -10.29 23.69 -6.54
C GLN A 98 -9.14 22.80 -7.04
N PHE A 99 -8.53 23.21 -8.15
CA PHE A 99 -7.30 22.56 -8.63
C PHE A 99 -6.22 22.60 -7.53
N GLU A 100 -6.08 23.78 -6.92
CA GLU A 100 -5.12 24.09 -5.86
C GLU A 100 -5.74 24.06 -4.47
N PHE A 101 -4.90 24.06 -3.44
CA PHE A 101 -5.33 24.31 -2.06
C PHE A 101 -5.95 25.70 -1.94
N THR A 102 -7.06 25.83 -1.23
CA THR A 102 -7.79 27.11 -1.09
C THR A 102 -7.96 27.48 0.37
N PRO A 103 -7.65 28.73 0.78
CA PRO A 103 -7.82 29.14 2.16
C PRO A 103 -9.30 29.42 2.48
N ASP A 104 -9.79 28.92 3.61
CA ASP A 104 -11.10 29.25 4.16
C ASP A 104 -10.96 29.82 5.57
N ILE A 105 -10.75 31.13 5.61
CA ILE A 105 -10.49 31.89 6.83
C ILE A 105 -11.67 31.84 7.79
N LYS A 106 -12.90 31.80 7.28
CA LYS A 106 -14.11 31.87 8.12
C LYS A 106 -14.21 30.66 9.02
N ASN A 107 -13.77 29.50 8.54
CA ASN A 107 -13.83 28.23 9.25
C ASN A 107 -12.46 27.81 9.83
N ASN A 108 -11.44 28.68 9.78
CA ASN A 108 -10.08 28.38 10.21
C ASN A 108 -9.52 27.09 9.57
N GLN A 109 -9.69 26.96 8.25
CA GLN A 109 -9.34 25.75 7.53
C GLN A 109 -8.75 26.02 6.14
N ILE A 110 -8.13 24.98 5.57
CA ILE A 110 -7.65 24.95 4.18
C ILE A 110 -8.41 23.83 3.46
N MET A 111 -9.06 24.16 2.35
CA MET A 111 -9.67 23.17 1.48
C MET A 111 -8.57 22.47 0.67
N PHE A 112 -8.52 21.15 0.76
CA PHE A 112 -7.55 20.36 0.02
C PHE A 112 -7.78 20.47 -1.49
N GLY A 113 -6.69 20.68 -2.26
CA GLY A 113 -6.75 20.81 -3.72
C GLY A 113 -6.74 19.46 -4.43
N LEU A 114 -7.46 19.33 -5.54
CA LEU A 114 -7.51 18.07 -6.31
C LEU A 114 -6.13 17.58 -6.77
N LYS A 115 -5.24 18.51 -7.15
CA LYS A 115 -3.87 18.19 -7.58
C LYS A 115 -3.02 17.58 -6.47
N GLY A 116 -3.34 17.86 -5.20
CA GLY A 116 -2.65 17.30 -4.05
C GLY A 116 -2.97 15.82 -3.80
N ILE A 117 -4.01 15.26 -4.44
CA ILE A 117 -4.43 13.87 -4.21
C ILE A 117 -3.44 12.91 -4.88
N ASN A 118 -2.97 11.92 -4.13
CA ASN A 118 -2.03 10.92 -4.60
C ASN A 118 -2.61 10.10 -5.76
N GLY A 119 -2.00 10.21 -6.94
CA GLY A 119 -2.43 9.53 -8.16
C GLY A 119 -3.40 10.32 -9.03
N VAL A 120 -3.81 11.53 -8.62
CA VAL A 120 -4.55 12.48 -9.45
C VAL A 120 -3.54 13.43 -10.09
N ASN A 121 -3.41 13.37 -11.42
CA ASN A 121 -2.52 14.26 -12.16
C ASN A 121 -3.27 15.54 -12.61
N THR A 122 -2.56 16.43 -13.30
CA THR A 122 -3.10 17.71 -13.77
C THR A 122 -4.31 17.52 -14.67
N ASP A 123 -4.18 16.66 -15.69
CA ASP A 123 -5.23 16.40 -16.67
C ASP A 123 -6.52 15.90 -16.03
N ILE A 124 -6.41 15.00 -15.04
CA ILE A 124 -7.57 14.45 -14.34
C ILE A 124 -8.22 15.50 -13.47
N ALA A 125 -7.44 16.26 -12.70
CA ALA A 125 -7.98 17.34 -11.87
C ALA A 125 -8.72 18.38 -12.72
N GLN A 126 -8.14 18.78 -13.86
CA GLN A 126 -8.79 19.68 -14.82
C GLN A 126 -10.03 19.05 -15.45
N SER A 127 -9.97 17.78 -15.86
CA SER A 127 -11.12 17.07 -16.43
C SER A 127 -12.28 16.95 -15.44
N ILE A 128 -11.98 16.70 -14.16
CA ILE A 128 -12.97 16.72 -13.08
C ILE A 128 -13.62 18.10 -13.01
N ILE A 129 -12.82 19.18 -12.97
CA ILE A 129 -13.32 20.56 -12.89
C ILE A 129 -14.23 20.90 -14.09
N GLN A 130 -13.83 20.52 -15.30
CA GLN A 130 -14.57 20.78 -16.53
C GLN A 130 -15.92 20.03 -16.61
N ASN A 131 -16.02 18.85 -15.99
CA ASN A 131 -17.21 18.01 -16.03
C ASN A 131 -18.19 18.26 -14.87
N ARG A 132 -17.86 19.18 -13.96
CA ARG A 132 -18.75 19.61 -12.87
C ARG A 132 -19.99 20.37 -13.37
N PRO A 133 -21.07 20.41 -12.57
CA PRO A 133 -21.24 19.68 -11.32
C PRO A 133 -21.67 18.21 -11.55
N PHE A 134 -21.37 17.38 -10.55
CA PHE A 134 -21.83 16.00 -10.44
C PHE A 134 -23.01 15.93 -9.46
N LYS A 135 -24.09 15.26 -9.87
CA LYS A 135 -25.33 15.17 -9.07
C LYS A 135 -25.37 13.97 -8.12
N SER A 136 -24.75 12.87 -8.53
CA SER A 136 -24.65 11.63 -7.76
C SER A 136 -23.39 10.88 -8.16
N MET A 137 -23.08 9.82 -7.42
CA MET A 137 -22.00 8.91 -7.75
C MET A 137 -22.15 8.29 -9.15
N GLU A 138 -23.37 7.93 -9.57
CA GLU A 138 -23.67 7.44 -10.91
C GLU A 138 -23.41 8.48 -12.01
N ASP A 139 -23.76 9.74 -11.75
CA ASP A 139 -23.51 10.84 -12.69
C ASP A 139 -21.99 11.06 -12.87
N PHE A 140 -21.23 11.00 -11.77
CA PHE A 140 -19.77 11.02 -11.84
C PHE A 140 -19.22 9.84 -12.64
N ALA A 141 -19.67 8.62 -12.35
CA ALA A 141 -19.19 7.42 -13.02
C ALA A 141 -19.49 7.43 -14.52
N THR A 142 -20.68 7.86 -14.91
CA THR A 142 -21.07 7.99 -16.32
C THR A 142 -20.19 9.00 -17.07
N LYS A 143 -19.90 10.15 -16.45
CA LYS A 143 -19.11 11.22 -17.07
C LYS A 143 -17.61 10.92 -17.12
N MET A 144 -17.08 10.20 -16.13
CA MET A 144 -15.63 10.10 -15.91
C MET A 144 -15.08 8.68 -16.09
N ILE A 145 -15.82 7.65 -15.70
CA ILE A 145 -15.38 6.24 -15.70
C ILE A 145 -15.79 5.56 -17.00
N ASP A 146 -17.06 5.67 -17.38
CA ASP A 146 -17.58 5.03 -18.60
C ASP A 146 -16.96 5.64 -19.88
N THR A 147 -16.62 6.93 -19.81
CA THR A 147 -15.85 7.66 -20.84
C THR A 147 -14.34 7.39 -20.79
N LYS A 148 -13.87 6.63 -19.79
CA LYS A 148 -12.46 6.26 -19.56
C LYS A 148 -11.52 7.45 -19.34
N ILE A 149 -12.05 8.59 -18.89
CA ILE A 149 -11.23 9.75 -18.49
C ILE A 149 -10.39 9.39 -17.25
N ILE A 150 -10.99 8.68 -16.30
CA ILE A 150 -10.28 8.14 -15.13
C ILE A 150 -10.25 6.61 -15.15
N LYS A 151 -9.17 6.06 -14.60
CA LYS A 151 -8.96 4.62 -14.39
C LYS A 151 -9.40 4.21 -12.98
N ASN A 152 -9.59 2.91 -12.77
CA ASN A 152 -9.99 2.37 -11.46
C ASN A 152 -9.05 2.79 -10.32
N SER A 153 -7.74 2.82 -10.57
CA SER A 153 -6.76 3.26 -9.57
C SER A 153 -6.98 4.69 -9.11
N GLN A 154 -7.36 5.60 -10.02
CA GLN A 154 -7.66 6.99 -9.69
C GLN A 154 -8.99 7.12 -8.98
N MET A 155 -10.00 6.35 -9.41
CA MET A 155 -11.29 6.33 -8.74
C MET A 155 -11.17 5.88 -7.27
N ILE A 156 -10.43 4.80 -7.03
CA ILE A 156 -10.15 4.31 -5.67
C ILE A 156 -9.49 5.41 -4.82
N LYS A 157 -8.56 6.18 -5.38
CA LYS A 157 -7.90 7.29 -4.67
C LYS A 157 -8.86 8.43 -4.33
N LEU A 158 -9.77 8.78 -5.23
CA LEU A 158 -10.80 9.79 -4.99
C LEU A 158 -11.77 9.35 -3.88
N ILE A 159 -12.20 8.08 -3.89
CA ILE A 159 -13.05 7.53 -2.82
C ILE A 159 -12.30 7.55 -1.48
N LYS A 160 -11.06 7.05 -1.45
CA LYS A 160 -10.22 7.05 -0.24
C LYS A 160 -9.98 8.46 0.30
N GLY A 161 -9.83 9.44 -0.58
CA GLY A 161 -9.69 10.85 -0.24
C GLY A 161 -10.98 11.52 0.25
N GLY A 162 -12.11 10.82 0.26
CA GLY A 162 -13.38 11.37 0.75
C GLY A 162 -14.05 12.34 -0.22
N CYS A 163 -13.75 12.28 -1.52
CA CYS A 163 -14.25 13.29 -2.46
C CYS A 163 -15.78 13.25 -2.65
N PHE A 164 -16.42 12.13 -2.36
CA PHE A 164 -17.82 11.87 -2.74
C PHE A 164 -18.81 12.01 -1.58
N THR A 165 -18.36 12.45 -0.40
CA THR A 165 -19.21 12.61 0.80
C THR A 165 -20.40 13.54 0.60
N GLU A 166 -20.32 14.49 -0.35
CA GLU A 166 -21.41 15.41 -0.67
C GLU A 166 -22.42 14.90 -1.73
N ILE A 167 -22.14 13.80 -2.43
CA ILE A 167 -23.01 13.29 -3.51
C ILE A 167 -23.38 11.80 -3.38
N ASP A 168 -22.86 11.08 -2.39
CA ASP A 168 -23.07 9.64 -2.22
C ASP A 168 -23.37 9.27 -0.75
N SER A 169 -22.37 8.87 0.04
CA SER A 169 -22.48 8.55 1.46
C SER A 169 -21.42 9.30 2.27
N GLU A 170 -21.77 9.66 3.50
CA GLU A 170 -20.79 10.16 4.48
C GLU A 170 -19.76 9.08 4.84
N ASP A 171 -20.10 7.80 4.71
CA ASP A 171 -19.19 6.67 4.92
C ASP A 171 -18.50 6.25 3.62
N LYS A 172 -17.19 6.55 3.54
CA LYS A 172 -16.29 6.15 2.45
C LYS A 172 -16.33 4.63 2.17
N ILE A 173 -16.61 3.80 3.19
CA ILE A 173 -16.68 2.33 3.05
C ILE A 173 -17.86 1.94 2.16
N GLU A 174 -19.01 2.59 2.31
CA GLU A 174 -20.20 2.31 1.51
C GLU A 174 -19.97 2.68 0.03
N THR A 175 -19.42 3.88 -0.21
CA THR A 175 -19.01 4.33 -1.55
C THR A 175 -18.02 3.35 -2.19
N MET A 176 -17.04 2.86 -1.43
CA MET A 176 -16.07 1.87 -1.91
C MET A 176 -16.74 0.53 -2.24
N LYS A 177 -17.62 0.02 -1.37
CA LYS A 177 -18.36 -1.23 -1.62
C LYS A 177 -19.18 -1.13 -2.89
N TRP A 178 -19.94 -0.05 -3.06
CA TRP A 178 -20.73 0.21 -4.26
C TRP A 178 -19.84 0.20 -5.52
N TYR A 179 -18.71 0.94 -5.47
CA TYR A 179 -17.83 1.07 -6.63
C TYR A 179 -17.18 -0.25 -7.02
N LEU A 180 -16.63 -0.98 -6.05
CA LEU A 180 -15.98 -2.27 -6.31
C LEU A 180 -16.99 -3.28 -6.86
N SER A 181 -18.19 -3.35 -6.27
CA SER A 181 -19.26 -4.26 -6.69
C SER A 181 -19.72 -4.01 -8.13
N LYS A 182 -19.74 -2.74 -8.56
CA LYS A 182 -20.29 -2.34 -9.86
C LYS A 182 -19.25 -2.31 -10.98
N TYR A 183 -18.00 -1.94 -10.67
CA TYR A 183 -16.97 -1.65 -11.69
C TYR A 183 -15.72 -2.51 -11.60
N CYS A 184 -15.50 -3.24 -10.50
CA CYS A 184 -14.28 -4.02 -10.31
C CYS A 184 -14.51 -5.54 -10.29
N ILE A 185 -15.76 -5.98 -10.17
CA ILE A 185 -16.13 -7.39 -10.27
C ILE A 185 -17.23 -7.60 -11.30
N ASN A 186 -17.30 -8.80 -11.84
CA ASN A 186 -18.41 -9.28 -12.66
C ASN A 186 -18.97 -10.53 -11.95
N PRO A 187 -19.97 -10.38 -11.06
CA PRO A 187 -20.58 -11.51 -10.36
C PRO A 187 -21.14 -12.52 -11.36
N VAL A 188 -21.02 -13.80 -11.04
CA VAL A 188 -21.58 -14.88 -11.86
C VAL A 188 -22.99 -15.22 -11.40
N THR A 189 -23.85 -15.53 -12.36
CA THR A 189 -25.22 -16.02 -12.11
C THR A 189 -25.33 -17.54 -12.15
N SER A 190 -24.27 -18.24 -12.59
CA SER A 190 -24.15 -19.69 -12.59
C SER A 190 -22.70 -20.08 -12.43
N LEU A 191 -22.45 -21.19 -11.72
CA LEU A 191 -21.12 -21.78 -11.57
C LEU A 191 -20.98 -23.02 -12.43
N THR A 192 -19.80 -23.18 -13.01
CA THR A 192 -19.46 -24.34 -13.83
C THR A 192 -18.04 -24.79 -13.51
N LEU A 193 -17.61 -25.92 -14.07
CA LEU A 193 -16.23 -26.37 -13.97
C LEU A 193 -15.21 -25.41 -14.61
N SER A 194 -15.64 -24.41 -15.39
CA SER A 194 -14.73 -23.38 -15.91
C SER A 194 -14.16 -22.48 -14.81
N GLN A 195 -14.88 -22.30 -13.71
CA GLN A 195 -14.43 -21.54 -12.54
C GLN A 195 -13.64 -22.39 -11.53
N PHE A 196 -13.45 -23.70 -11.79
CA PHE A 196 -12.88 -24.65 -10.83
C PHE A 196 -11.53 -24.21 -10.23
N ASN A 197 -10.58 -23.79 -11.08
CA ASN A 197 -9.27 -23.38 -10.59
C ASN A 197 -9.37 -22.19 -9.61
N ARG A 198 -10.24 -21.21 -9.89
CA ARG A 198 -10.44 -20.07 -8.98
C ARG A 198 -11.10 -20.49 -7.67
N MET A 199 -12.04 -21.43 -7.71
CA MET A 199 -12.65 -21.96 -6.48
C MET A 199 -11.61 -22.66 -5.59
N VAL A 200 -10.68 -23.40 -6.20
CA VAL A 200 -9.55 -24.01 -5.49
C VAL A 200 -8.61 -22.95 -4.93
N GLU A 201 -8.25 -21.92 -5.72
CA GLU A 201 -7.40 -20.81 -5.29
C GLU A 201 -8.00 -20.04 -4.11
N TYR A 202 -9.31 -19.82 -4.11
CA TYR A 202 -10.02 -19.18 -3.00
C TYR A 202 -10.23 -20.10 -1.79
N ASN A 203 -9.95 -21.40 -1.93
CA ASN A 203 -10.18 -22.40 -0.88
C ASN A 203 -11.63 -22.40 -0.37
N ILE A 204 -12.60 -22.33 -1.28
CA ILE A 204 -14.04 -22.26 -0.95
C ILE A 204 -14.79 -23.57 -1.17
N ILE A 205 -14.13 -24.60 -1.71
CA ILE A 205 -14.75 -25.90 -1.96
C ILE A 205 -14.85 -26.66 -0.62
N PRO A 206 -16.05 -27.11 -0.20
CA PRO A 206 -16.20 -27.90 1.02
C PRO A 206 -15.39 -29.19 1.00
N ASN A 207 -14.81 -29.57 2.15
CA ASN A 207 -13.97 -30.76 2.31
C ASN A 207 -14.67 -32.08 1.91
N GLU A 208 -16.01 -32.14 1.99
CA GLU A 208 -16.78 -33.30 1.51
C GLU A 208 -16.60 -33.57 0.01
N PHE A 209 -16.19 -32.57 -0.77
CA PHE A 209 -15.92 -32.69 -2.20
C PHE A 209 -14.44 -32.91 -2.54
N ASP A 210 -13.57 -33.19 -1.56
CA ASP A 210 -12.15 -33.48 -1.79
C ASP A 210 -11.93 -34.59 -2.83
N LEU A 211 -12.78 -35.62 -2.81
CA LEU A 211 -12.71 -36.69 -3.81
C LEU A 211 -13.07 -36.17 -5.20
N ALA A 212 -14.07 -35.31 -5.33
CA ALA A 212 -14.45 -34.72 -6.61
C ALA A 212 -13.36 -33.80 -7.16
N VAL A 213 -12.72 -33.00 -6.30
CA VAL A 213 -11.53 -32.19 -6.65
C VAL A 213 -10.42 -33.08 -7.19
N LYS A 214 -10.13 -34.21 -6.53
CA LYS A 214 -9.16 -35.20 -7.02
C LYS A 214 -9.57 -35.80 -8.36
N MET A 215 -10.84 -36.14 -8.57
CA MET A 215 -11.33 -36.66 -9.85
C MET A 215 -11.16 -35.67 -11.00
N ILE A 216 -11.43 -34.37 -10.76
CA ILE A 216 -11.29 -33.32 -11.78
C ILE A 216 -9.82 -33.11 -12.14
N ASN A 217 -8.94 -33.07 -11.14
CA ASN A 217 -7.49 -32.97 -11.37
C ASN A 217 -6.94 -34.21 -12.07
N PHE A 218 -7.40 -35.40 -11.67
CA PHE A 218 -7.02 -36.66 -12.31
C PHE A 218 -7.47 -36.72 -13.77
N LYS A 219 -8.68 -36.25 -14.08
CA LYS A 219 -9.16 -36.10 -15.46
C LYS A 219 -8.20 -35.24 -16.28
N LYS A 220 -7.80 -34.09 -15.74
CA LYS A 220 -6.88 -33.16 -16.41
C LYS A 220 -5.50 -33.78 -16.63
N TYR A 221 -5.01 -34.55 -15.66
CA TYR A 221 -3.74 -35.27 -15.74
C TYR A 221 -3.75 -36.34 -16.83
N VAL A 222 -4.76 -37.21 -16.84
CA VAL A 222 -4.85 -38.34 -17.79
C VAL A 222 -5.08 -37.86 -19.22
N LEU A 223 -5.87 -36.80 -19.40
CA LEU A 223 -6.21 -36.24 -20.72
C LEU A 223 -5.22 -35.17 -21.19
N ASP A 224 -4.03 -35.13 -20.61
CA ASP A 224 -2.94 -34.29 -21.11
C ASP A 224 -2.42 -34.86 -22.45
N ASP A 225 -1.96 -33.97 -23.34
CA ASP A 225 -1.47 -34.36 -24.66
C ASP A 225 -0.24 -35.29 -24.56
N GLU A 226 0.55 -35.22 -23.48
CA GLU A 226 1.67 -36.13 -23.23
C GLU A 226 1.21 -37.58 -23.01
N GLY A 227 0.00 -37.77 -22.46
CA GLY A 227 -0.59 -39.10 -22.22
C GLY A 227 -1.33 -39.68 -23.42
N LEU A 228 -1.44 -38.93 -24.54
CA LEU A 228 -2.18 -39.38 -25.72
C LEU A 228 -1.44 -40.51 -26.44
N TYR A 229 -2.02 -41.71 -26.40
CA TYR A 229 -1.51 -42.89 -27.09
C TYR A 229 -1.90 -42.91 -28.57
N GLU A 230 -3.20 -42.76 -28.88
CA GLU A 230 -3.67 -42.68 -30.25
C GLU A 230 -5.00 -41.92 -30.39
N LYS A 231 -5.32 -41.49 -31.62
CA LYS A 231 -6.64 -40.99 -31.99
C LYS A 231 -7.39 -42.06 -32.75
N TRP A 232 -8.23 -42.81 -32.05
CA TRP A 232 -8.97 -43.92 -32.62
C TRP A 232 -10.18 -43.44 -33.43
N ILE A 233 -10.30 -43.89 -34.67
CA ILE A 233 -11.45 -43.61 -35.55
C ILE A 233 -12.16 -44.92 -35.82
N ASP A 234 -13.46 -44.95 -35.55
CA ASP A 234 -14.32 -46.11 -35.79
C ASP A 234 -14.23 -46.55 -37.27
N PRO A 235 -13.69 -47.76 -37.56
CA PRO A 235 -13.52 -48.25 -38.92
C PRO A 235 -14.83 -48.40 -39.70
N THR A 236 -15.97 -48.46 -39.00
CA THR A 236 -17.30 -48.65 -39.60
C THR A 236 -17.94 -47.34 -40.10
N LYS A 237 -17.36 -46.18 -39.76
CA LYS A 237 -17.88 -44.85 -40.14
C LYS A 237 -17.12 -44.29 -41.36
N PRO A 238 -17.78 -43.50 -42.24
CA PRO A 238 -17.12 -42.91 -43.39
C PRO A 238 -15.89 -42.10 -42.96
N LYS A 239 -14.74 -42.37 -43.60
CA LYS A 239 -13.40 -41.84 -43.29
C LYS A 239 -13.26 -40.33 -43.55
N ILE A 240 -14.03 -39.52 -42.82
CA ILE A 240 -13.89 -38.07 -42.86
C ILE A 240 -13.25 -37.64 -41.54
N PRO A 241 -11.93 -37.38 -41.48
CA PRO A 241 -11.26 -36.94 -40.27
C PRO A 241 -11.64 -35.49 -39.97
N LYS A 242 -12.80 -35.31 -39.31
CA LYS A 242 -13.26 -34.05 -38.76
C LYS A 242 -13.04 -34.03 -37.25
N ARG A 243 -12.83 -32.83 -36.70
CA ARG A 243 -12.79 -32.62 -35.24
C ARG A 243 -14.06 -33.21 -34.61
N GLY A 244 -13.90 -34.09 -33.62
CA GLY A 244 -15.01 -34.79 -32.94
C GLY A 244 -15.37 -36.19 -33.47
N TYR A 245 -14.74 -36.67 -34.55
CA TYR A 245 -15.01 -38.01 -35.11
C TYR A 245 -14.06 -39.13 -34.62
N HIS A 246 -13.08 -38.78 -33.80
CA HIS A 246 -12.18 -39.73 -33.14
C HIS A 246 -12.53 -39.87 -31.65
N ASP A 247 -12.03 -40.92 -31.02
CA ASP A 247 -11.90 -41.05 -29.57
C ASP A 247 -10.41 -40.96 -29.22
N GLY A 248 -10.04 -40.15 -28.23
CA GLY A 248 -8.68 -40.14 -27.73
C GLY A 248 -8.46 -41.38 -26.86
N HIS A 249 -7.40 -42.12 -27.15
CA HIS A 249 -6.93 -43.20 -26.28
C HIS A 249 -5.72 -42.69 -25.52
N TYR A 250 -5.75 -42.74 -24.19
CA TYR A 250 -4.71 -42.21 -23.32
C TYR A 250 -4.09 -43.33 -22.50
N ILE A 251 -2.76 -43.41 -22.46
CA ILE A 251 -2.03 -44.42 -21.70
C ILE A 251 -1.73 -43.89 -20.29
N LEU A 252 -1.97 -44.73 -19.28
CA LEU A 252 -1.63 -44.40 -17.90
C LEU A 252 -0.15 -44.62 -17.62
N ASP A 253 0.39 -43.83 -16.69
CA ASP A 253 1.67 -44.10 -16.04
C ASP A 253 1.48 -44.81 -14.70
N GLU A 254 2.59 -45.07 -13.99
CA GLU A 254 2.57 -45.81 -12.74
C GLU A 254 1.70 -45.13 -11.65
N PRO A 255 1.88 -43.82 -11.34
CA PRO A 255 1.02 -43.13 -10.36
C PRO A 255 -0.46 -43.07 -10.75
N SER A 256 -0.76 -42.77 -12.02
CA SER A 256 -2.15 -42.64 -12.47
C SER A 256 -2.87 -43.98 -12.52
N GLN A 257 -2.15 -45.06 -12.85
CA GLN A 257 -2.69 -46.42 -12.83
C GLN A 257 -3.06 -46.88 -11.42
N GLU A 258 -2.28 -46.55 -10.39
CA GLU A 258 -2.64 -46.85 -9.00
C GLU A 258 -3.92 -46.14 -8.58
N PHE A 259 -4.02 -44.85 -8.90
CA PHE A 259 -5.23 -44.07 -8.61
C PHE A 259 -6.45 -44.61 -9.37
N PHE A 260 -6.27 -44.95 -10.66
CA PHE A 260 -7.31 -45.52 -11.50
C PHE A 260 -7.87 -46.81 -10.89
N LYS A 261 -7.00 -47.78 -10.57
CA LYS A 261 -7.40 -49.07 -9.98
C LYS A 261 -8.19 -48.93 -8.67
N LYS A 262 -7.88 -47.90 -7.89
CA LYS A 262 -8.54 -47.66 -6.61
C LYS A 262 -9.95 -47.10 -6.75
N TYR A 263 -10.19 -46.26 -7.76
CA TYR A 263 -11.42 -45.46 -7.82
C TYR A 263 -12.27 -45.67 -9.08
N PHE A 264 -11.77 -46.34 -10.11
CA PHE A 264 -12.44 -46.50 -11.40
C PHE A 264 -12.68 -47.97 -11.76
N THR A 265 -13.63 -48.18 -12.67
CA THR A 265 -13.95 -49.50 -13.23
C THR A 265 -13.11 -49.80 -14.48
N GLU A 266 -12.99 -51.08 -14.81
CA GLU A 266 -12.27 -51.54 -16.01
C GLU A 266 -13.01 -51.20 -17.32
N ASP A 267 -14.25 -50.72 -17.25
CA ASP A 267 -15.12 -50.45 -18.42
C ASP A 267 -14.50 -49.47 -19.43
N SER A 268 -13.68 -48.53 -18.94
CA SER A 268 -13.02 -47.50 -19.75
C SER A 268 -11.71 -47.96 -20.40
N ILE A 269 -11.18 -49.13 -20.03
CA ILE A 269 -9.96 -49.71 -20.61
C ILE A 269 -10.26 -50.24 -22.01
N VAL A 270 -9.39 -49.92 -22.96
CA VAL A 270 -9.48 -50.37 -24.37
C VAL A 270 -8.30 -51.23 -24.80
N ASP A 271 -7.14 -51.07 -24.15
CA ASP A 271 -5.94 -51.87 -24.42
C ASP A 271 -4.99 -51.90 -23.20
N VAL A 272 -3.98 -52.76 -23.23
CA VAL A 272 -2.91 -52.83 -22.22
C VAL A 272 -1.55 -52.88 -22.92
N VAL A 273 -0.77 -51.82 -22.80
CA VAL A 273 0.53 -51.67 -23.47
C VAL A 273 1.63 -51.60 -22.42
N GLY A 274 2.59 -52.54 -22.46
CA GLY A 274 3.71 -52.54 -21.52
C GLY A 274 3.32 -52.70 -20.04
N GLY A 275 2.14 -53.27 -19.75
CA GLY A 275 1.59 -53.38 -18.39
C GLY A 275 0.79 -52.15 -17.93
N PHE A 276 0.64 -51.14 -18.79
CA PHE A 276 -0.15 -49.94 -18.52
C PHE A 276 -1.49 -49.95 -19.26
N TYR A 277 -2.54 -49.51 -18.59
CA TYR A 277 -3.88 -49.42 -19.16
C TYR A 277 -3.98 -48.25 -20.15
N VAL A 278 -4.63 -48.51 -21.28
CA VAL A 278 -5.02 -47.49 -22.25
C VAL A 278 -6.52 -47.25 -22.10
N LEU A 279 -6.92 -45.99 -21.87
CA LEU A 279 -8.30 -45.59 -21.60
C LEU A 279 -8.94 -44.91 -22.80
N SER A 280 -10.21 -45.22 -23.06
CA SER A 280 -11.08 -44.43 -23.95
C SER A 280 -11.49 -43.14 -23.26
N GLU A 281 -11.16 -41.99 -23.87
CA GLU A 281 -11.54 -40.65 -23.39
C GLU A 281 -13.05 -40.57 -23.13
N LYS A 282 -13.88 -41.00 -24.09
CA LYS A 282 -15.35 -40.93 -23.95
C LYS A 282 -15.86 -41.75 -22.78
N LYS A 283 -15.38 -42.99 -22.61
CA LYS A 283 -15.83 -43.85 -21.52
C LYS A 283 -15.32 -43.34 -20.17
N PHE A 284 -14.07 -42.88 -20.12
CA PHE A 284 -13.44 -42.32 -18.94
C PHE A 284 -14.15 -41.04 -18.46
N ILE A 285 -14.42 -40.09 -19.35
CA ILE A 285 -15.18 -38.87 -19.04
C ILE A 285 -16.57 -39.22 -18.51
N LYS A 286 -17.25 -40.19 -19.13
CA LYS A 286 -18.59 -40.62 -18.68
C LYS A 286 -18.58 -41.21 -17.27
N GLU A 287 -17.53 -41.93 -16.89
CA GLU A 287 -17.39 -42.45 -15.54
C GLU A 287 -17.07 -41.33 -14.53
N ILE A 288 -16.15 -40.41 -14.87
CA ILE A 288 -15.84 -39.24 -14.03
C ILE A 288 -17.08 -38.40 -13.78
N ASP A 289 -17.82 -38.07 -14.83
CA ASP A 289 -19.01 -37.23 -14.77
C ASP A 289 -20.03 -37.79 -13.78
N LYS A 290 -20.21 -39.12 -13.73
CA LYS A 290 -21.05 -39.77 -12.72
C LYS A 290 -20.51 -39.63 -11.30
N LYS A 291 -19.19 -39.73 -11.13
CA LYS A 291 -18.53 -39.65 -9.81
C LYS A 291 -18.51 -38.23 -9.24
N ILE A 292 -18.55 -37.20 -10.09
CA ILE A 292 -18.57 -35.79 -9.66
C ILE A 292 -19.98 -35.18 -9.66
N GLU A 293 -21.02 -35.98 -9.86
CA GLU A 293 -22.39 -35.48 -9.99
C GLU A 293 -22.85 -34.71 -8.75
N SER A 294 -22.53 -35.19 -7.55
CA SER A 294 -22.83 -34.47 -6.30
C SER A 294 -22.18 -33.09 -6.24
N PHE A 295 -20.95 -32.97 -6.76
CA PHE A 295 -20.26 -31.69 -6.85
C PHE A 295 -20.91 -30.77 -7.89
N ARG A 296 -21.37 -31.31 -9.03
CA ARG A 296 -22.11 -30.53 -10.03
C ARG A 296 -23.42 -29.98 -9.46
N ILE A 297 -24.16 -30.80 -8.72
CA ILE A 297 -25.39 -30.38 -8.03
C ILE A 297 -25.07 -29.23 -7.06
N TRP A 298 -23.97 -29.33 -6.30
CA TRP A 298 -23.56 -28.25 -5.40
C TRP A 298 -23.26 -26.94 -6.13
N LEU A 299 -22.63 -26.98 -7.31
CA LEU A 299 -22.37 -25.79 -8.14
C LEU A 299 -23.66 -25.08 -8.57
N ASP A 300 -24.76 -25.82 -8.72
CA ASP A 300 -26.06 -25.28 -9.12
C ASP A 300 -26.86 -24.71 -7.93
N VAL A 301 -26.39 -24.88 -6.68
CA VAL A 301 -27.03 -24.31 -5.48
C VAL A 301 -26.66 -22.84 -5.33
N GLY A 302 -27.65 -22.01 -4.96
CA GLY A 302 -27.46 -20.57 -4.72
C GLY A 302 -26.34 -20.26 -3.73
N ASP A 303 -26.22 -21.03 -2.66
CA ASP A 303 -25.16 -20.87 -1.66
C ASP A 303 -23.75 -20.96 -2.26
N ALA A 304 -23.50 -21.86 -3.22
CA ALA A 304 -22.19 -21.98 -3.86
C ALA A 304 -21.86 -20.75 -4.71
N ILE A 305 -22.86 -20.23 -5.44
CA ILE A 305 -22.75 -19.01 -6.24
C ILE A 305 -22.45 -17.81 -5.34
N ASP A 306 -23.16 -17.70 -4.22
CA ASP A 306 -22.98 -16.61 -3.25
C ASP A 306 -21.61 -16.67 -2.58
N ILE A 307 -21.15 -17.86 -2.18
CA ILE A 307 -19.79 -18.06 -1.62
C ILE A 307 -18.73 -17.64 -2.64
N TYR A 308 -18.87 -18.04 -3.91
CA TYR A 308 -17.91 -17.67 -4.96
C TYR A 308 -17.91 -16.16 -5.24
N ASN A 309 -19.10 -15.55 -5.39
CA ASN A 309 -19.23 -14.11 -5.62
C ASN A 309 -18.67 -13.30 -4.44
N LYS A 310 -18.89 -13.76 -3.20
CA LYS A 310 -18.28 -13.17 -2.02
C LYS A 310 -16.76 -13.28 -2.04
N ALA A 311 -16.20 -14.46 -2.34
CA ALA A 311 -14.76 -14.63 -2.43
C ALA A 311 -14.11 -13.75 -3.53
N MET A 312 -14.78 -13.58 -4.68
CA MET A 312 -14.36 -12.62 -5.70
C MET A 312 -14.37 -11.17 -5.19
N PHE A 313 -15.40 -10.79 -4.44
CA PHE A 313 -15.45 -9.46 -3.83
C PHE A 313 -14.34 -9.28 -2.79
N ASP A 314 -14.13 -10.26 -1.91
CA ASP A 314 -13.11 -10.24 -0.87
C ASP A 314 -11.69 -10.13 -1.46
N GLU A 315 -11.40 -10.79 -2.59
CA GLU A 315 -10.14 -10.62 -3.32
C GLU A 315 -9.92 -9.16 -3.74
N VAL A 316 -10.94 -8.54 -4.36
CA VAL A 316 -10.88 -7.16 -4.83
C VAL A 316 -10.84 -6.17 -3.67
N TRP A 317 -11.57 -6.43 -2.59
CA TRP A 317 -11.53 -5.66 -1.35
C TRP A 317 -10.14 -5.69 -0.74
N ASN A 318 -9.56 -6.88 -0.56
CA ASN A 318 -8.22 -7.04 -0.01
C ASN A 318 -7.15 -6.33 -0.86
N LYS A 319 -7.35 -6.30 -2.18
CA LYS A 319 -6.43 -5.62 -3.11
C LYS A 319 -6.51 -4.09 -3.03
N TYR A 320 -7.71 -3.52 -2.92
CA TYR A 320 -7.91 -2.07 -3.11
C TYR A 320 -8.39 -1.32 -1.87
N ALA A 321 -9.09 -1.98 -0.96
CA ALA A 321 -9.83 -1.39 0.14
C ALA A 321 -9.48 -2.00 1.51
N ASN A 322 -8.40 -2.78 1.62
CA ASN A 322 -7.95 -3.24 2.93
C ASN A 322 -7.52 -2.05 3.83
N GLY A 323 -7.61 -2.22 5.15
CA GLY A 323 -7.24 -1.23 6.16
C GLY A 323 -8.38 -0.28 6.56
N THR A 324 -8.07 0.65 7.45
CA THR A 324 -9.04 1.60 8.02
C THR A 324 -9.26 2.81 7.11
N THR A 325 -10.32 3.58 7.36
CA THR A 325 -10.56 4.85 6.64
C THR A 325 -9.44 5.87 6.84
N ASP A 326 -8.76 5.83 7.98
CA ASP A 326 -7.63 6.72 8.29
C ASP A 326 -6.39 6.30 7.48
N ALA A 327 -6.16 4.99 7.35
CA ALA A 327 -5.13 4.46 6.45
C ALA A 327 -5.40 4.87 4.99
N TRP A 328 -6.67 4.85 4.57
CA TRP A 328 -7.08 5.30 3.24
C TRP A 328 -6.79 6.79 3.03
N SER A 329 -7.08 7.64 4.02
CA SER A 329 -6.76 9.07 3.99
C SER A 329 -5.25 9.31 3.90
N MET A 330 -4.44 8.59 4.68
CA MET A 330 -2.99 8.68 4.60
C MET A 330 -2.47 8.26 3.21
N GLU A 331 -3.08 7.24 2.60
CA GLU A 331 -2.70 6.73 1.29
C GLU A 331 -3.08 7.66 0.13
N ALA A 332 -4.22 8.36 0.25
CA ALA A 332 -4.77 9.24 -0.78
C ALA A 332 -4.36 10.71 -0.61
N LEU A 333 -4.34 11.22 0.62
CA LEU A 333 -4.14 12.63 0.94
C LEU A 333 -2.83 12.92 1.69
N THR A 334 -2.09 11.90 2.14
CA THR A 334 -0.83 12.03 2.90
C THR A 334 -0.96 12.58 4.32
N TYR A 335 -2.16 12.59 4.88
CA TYR A 335 -2.43 12.93 6.27
C TYR A 335 -3.64 12.15 6.81
N TYR A 336 -3.84 12.18 8.13
CA TYR A 336 -5.02 11.63 8.78
C TYR A 336 -6.13 12.68 8.89
N ASP A 337 -7.29 12.41 8.29
CA ASP A 337 -8.47 13.27 8.34
C ASP A 337 -9.19 13.21 9.70
N LYS A 338 -9.05 12.08 10.42
CA LYS A 338 -9.58 11.90 11.77
C LYS A 338 -8.44 11.65 12.76
N ASP A 339 -8.38 10.45 13.31
CA ASP A 339 -7.44 10.08 14.35
C ASP A 339 -6.21 9.40 13.75
N HIS A 340 -5.07 9.55 14.41
CA HIS A 340 -3.89 8.79 14.07
C HIS A 340 -4.16 7.29 14.31
N GLU A 341 -3.76 6.43 13.38
CA GLU A 341 -3.92 4.96 13.49
C GLU A 341 -3.32 4.33 14.77
N LEU A 342 -2.45 5.03 15.49
CA LEU A 342 -1.80 4.56 16.71
C LEU A 342 -2.44 5.14 17.98
N LYS A 343 -3.52 5.94 17.86
CA LYS A 343 -4.16 6.64 18.98
C LYS A 343 -4.59 5.71 20.12
N ASN A 344 -5.07 4.50 19.79
CA ASN A 344 -5.55 3.53 20.77
C ASN A 344 -4.45 2.55 21.23
N THR A 345 -3.19 2.78 20.83
CA THR A 345 -2.08 1.92 21.24
C THR A 345 -1.87 2.01 22.75
N PRO A 346 -1.74 0.90 23.49
CA PRO A 346 -1.42 0.94 24.91
C PRO A 346 0.07 1.32 25.10
N GLU A 347 0.36 2.62 25.05
CA GLU A 347 1.71 3.18 25.02
C GLU A 347 2.62 2.64 26.14
N GLY A 348 2.08 2.48 27.36
CA GLY A 348 2.80 1.96 28.51
C GLY A 348 3.33 0.52 28.32
N VAL A 349 2.61 -0.34 27.58
CA VAL A 349 3.04 -1.71 27.27
C VAL A 349 4.28 -1.69 26.38
N TYR A 350 4.35 -0.73 25.46
CA TYR A 350 5.45 -0.60 24.49
C TYR A 350 6.55 0.38 24.93
N GLY A 351 6.40 1.03 26.08
CA GLY A 351 7.30 2.07 26.57
C GLY A 351 7.34 3.31 25.66
N ILE A 352 6.24 3.57 24.95
CA ILE A 352 6.09 4.74 24.09
C ILE A 352 5.91 5.98 24.96
N VAL A 353 6.60 7.06 24.61
CA VAL A 353 6.51 8.35 25.29
C VAL A 353 6.28 9.48 24.30
N ASN A 354 5.76 10.59 24.81
CA ASN A 354 5.64 11.82 24.06
C ASN A 354 7.02 12.45 23.81
N PHE A 355 7.42 12.59 22.54
CA PHE A 355 8.69 13.21 22.16
C PHE A 355 8.84 14.63 22.72
N PHE A 356 7.76 15.41 22.73
CA PHE A 356 7.79 16.82 23.11
C PHE A 356 8.01 17.02 24.61
N GLU A 357 7.78 15.99 25.42
CA GLU A 357 8.05 15.96 26.86
C GLU A 357 9.47 15.47 27.21
N LEU A 358 10.20 14.93 26.23
CA LEU A 358 11.60 14.55 26.43
C LEU A 358 12.50 15.78 26.53
N PRO A 359 13.56 15.73 27.37
CA PRO A 359 14.53 16.81 27.46
C PRO A 359 15.26 17.00 26.12
N GLU A 360 15.44 18.26 25.71
CA GLU A 360 16.14 18.60 24.47
C GLU A 360 17.61 18.15 24.50
N GLU A 361 18.25 18.27 25.65
CA GLU A 361 19.58 17.71 25.89
C GLU A 361 19.45 16.30 26.47
N PRO A 362 20.07 15.28 25.85
CA PRO A 362 19.90 13.90 26.29
C PRO A 362 20.50 13.67 27.68
N VAL A 363 19.71 13.07 28.57
CA VAL A 363 20.11 12.80 29.95
C VAL A 363 21.06 11.61 29.99
N ALA A 364 22.29 11.85 30.47
CA ALA A 364 23.26 10.79 30.69
C ALA A 364 23.02 10.09 32.04
N TYR A 365 23.01 8.75 32.06
CA TYR A 365 22.87 7.96 33.29
C TYR A 365 24.15 7.22 33.69
N GLU A 366 25.06 6.99 32.74
CA GLU A 366 26.34 6.30 32.96
C GLU A 366 27.40 6.85 32.00
N PHE A 367 28.67 6.63 32.29
CA PHE A 367 29.78 6.91 31.39
C PHE A 367 30.64 5.66 31.20
N TYR A 368 31.05 5.40 29.96
CA TYR A 368 32.02 4.35 29.65
C TYR A 368 33.27 4.95 29.01
N THR A 369 34.41 4.27 29.18
CA THR A 369 35.68 4.73 28.61
C THR A 369 35.85 4.20 27.20
N ARG A 370 36.11 5.10 26.24
CA ARG A 370 36.54 4.76 24.89
C ARG A 370 37.90 5.39 24.63
N TYR A 371 38.84 4.62 24.07
CA TYR A 371 40.12 5.17 23.62
C TYR A 371 39.95 5.79 22.24
N VAL A 372 40.27 7.09 22.12
CA VAL A 372 40.30 7.84 20.86
C VAL A 372 41.70 8.44 20.75
N ASP A 373 42.42 8.12 19.68
CA ASP A 373 43.81 8.54 19.47
C ASP A 373 44.73 8.19 20.66
N GLY A 374 44.54 7.00 21.25
CA GLY A 374 45.33 6.50 22.38
C GLY A 374 45.01 7.15 23.74
N LYS A 375 44.08 8.10 23.80
CA LYS A 375 43.66 8.75 25.06
C LYS A 375 42.31 8.22 25.55
N PRO A 376 42.16 7.93 26.85
CA PRO A 376 40.86 7.54 27.41
C PRO A 376 39.93 8.75 27.39
N LYS A 377 38.76 8.58 26.76
CA LYS A 377 37.69 9.56 26.72
C LYS A 377 36.44 8.96 27.35
N ALA A 378 35.88 9.65 28.34
CA ALA A 378 34.57 9.30 28.89
C ALA A 378 33.48 9.61 27.87
N VAL A 379 32.64 8.63 27.57
CA VAL A 379 31.51 8.76 26.66
C VAL A 379 30.23 8.51 27.45
N PRO A 380 29.26 9.44 27.41
CA PRO A 380 27.99 9.26 28.11
C PRO A 380 27.14 8.16 27.47
N LYS A 381 26.47 7.38 28.30
CA LYS A 381 25.28 6.60 27.94
C LYS A 381 24.04 7.42 28.28
N TYR A 382 23.18 7.61 27.29
CA TYR A 382 21.95 8.38 27.42
C TYR A 382 20.76 7.47 27.73
N THR A 383 19.79 8.00 28.46
CA THR A 383 18.52 7.30 28.69
C THR A 383 17.82 7.07 27.35
N ILE A 384 17.39 5.83 27.12
CA ILE A 384 16.72 5.42 25.87
C ILE A 384 15.21 5.33 26.10
N SER A 385 14.47 6.03 25.26
CA SER A 385 13.00 6.04 25.20
C SER A 385 12.52 5.43 23.88
N ARG A 386 11.23 5.10 23.78
CA ARG A 386 10.59 4.71 22.52
C ARG A 386 9.56 5.74 22.08
N ILE A 387 9.50 6.03 20.79
CA ILE A 387 8.42 6.80 20.16
C ILE A 387 7.78 5.94 19.06
N ALA A 388 6.52 6.18 18.74
CA ALA A 388 5.81 5.48 17.67
C ALA A 388 5.10 6.45 16.75
N GLY A 389 5.01 6.11 15.47
CA GLY A 389 4.37 6.97 14.48
C GLY A 389 4.37 6.41 13.08
N THR A 390 3.75 7.15 12.17
CA THR A 390 3.66 6.85 10.75
C THR A 390 4.69 7.64 9.96
N VAL A 391 5.40 6.98 9.05
CA VAL A 391 6.34 7.62 8.15
C VAL A 391 5.58 8.50 7.16
N VAL A 392 5.86 9.80 7.19
CA VAL A 392 5.31 10.78 6.25
C VAL A 392 6.28 11.00 5.08
N GLN A 393 7.57 11.11 5.40
CA GLN A 393 8.61 11.39 4.43
C GLN A 393 9.92 10.71 4.83
N ALA A 394 10.65 10.20 3.84
CA ALA A 394 12.04 9.78 4.00
C ALA A 394 12.96 10.66 3.13
N ASP A 395 13.86 11.39 3.77
CA ASP A 395 14.86 12.24 3.10
C ASP A 395 16.19 11.49 2.96
N ASN A 396 16.45 11.03 1.74
CA ASN A 396 17.65 10.27 1.40
C ASN A 396 18.94 11.08 1.53
N ASN A 397 18.89 12.39 1.25
CA ASN A 397 20.07 13.26 1.24
C ASN A 397 20.53 13.53 2.67
N HIS A 398 19.57 13.74 3.56
CA HIS A 398 19.85 14.02 4.96
C HIS A 398 19.77 12.78 5.85
N HIS A 399 19.46 11.60 5.32
CA HIS A 399 19.26 10.37 6.11
C HIS A 399 18.28 10.59 7.28
N SER A 400 17.18 11.30 7.01
CA SER A 400 16.16 11.63 8.01
C SER A 400 14.79 11.14 7.59
N VAL A 401 13.92 10.94 8.57
CA VAL A 401 12.53 10.52 8.37
C VAL A 401 11.63 11.44 9.17
N ALA A 402 10.62 12.02 8.55
CA ALA A 402 9.55 12.70 9.25
C ALA A 402 8.53 11.65 9.70
N LEU A 403 8.39 11.49 11.01
CA LEU A 403 7.50 10.53 11.65
C LEU A 403 6.36 11.29 12.31
N LEU A 404 5.13 11.12 11.81
CA LEU A 404 3.94 11.66 12.46
C LEU A 404 3.61 10.76 13.64
N THR A 405 3.63 11.30 14.85
CA THR A 405 3.23 10.60 16.08
C THR A 405 1.81 11.02 16.47
N THR A 406 1.24 10.38 17.50
CA THR A 406 -0.04 10.78 18.11
C THR A 406 -0.02 12.20 18.69
N HIS A 407 1.18 12.75 18.95
CA HIS A 407 1.36 14.08 19.55
C HIS A 407 1.86 15.15 18.55
N GLY A 408 2.28 14.76 17.34
CA GLY A 408 2.82 15.67 16.35
C GLY A 408 3.96 15.10 15.53
N LEU A 409 4.50 15.92 14.62
CA LEU A 409 5.55 15.52 13.69
C LEU A 409 6.93 15.53 14.36
N VAL A 410 7.67 14.42 14.25
CA VAL A 410 9.00 14.25 14.82
C VAL A 410 10.01 13.91 13.73
N ASN A 411 11.11 14.64 13.68
CA ASN A 411 12.21 14.37 12.75
C ASN A 411 13.19 13.36 13.32
N ILE A 412 13.27 12.18 12.70
CA ILE A 412 14.18 11.12 13.09
C ILE A 412 15.45 11.21 12.25
N LYS A 413 16.60 11.35 12.90
CA LYS A 413 17.90 11.45 12.24
C LYS A 413 18.69 10.16 12.38
N PHE A 414 18.88 9.46 11.28
CA PHE A 414 19.65 8.23 11.23
C PHE A 414 21.13 8.50 10.91
N SER A 415 22.00 7.59 11.34
CA SER A 415 23.31 7.44 10.71
C SER A 415 23.16 6.85 9.31
N LYS A 416 24.06 7.18 8.38
CA LYS A 416 24.07 6.68 6.99
C LYS A 416 23.84 5.16 6.87
N GLY A 417 24.54 4.36 7.68
CA GLY A 417 24.43 2.89 7.64
C GLY A 417 23.04 2.38 8.03
N HIS A 418 22.51 2.84 9.17
CA HIS A 418 21.17 2.44 9.61
C HIS A 418 20.07 2.94 8.67
N TYR A 419 20.20 4.16 8.14
CA TYR A 419 19.25 4.66 7.16
C TYR A 419 19.19 3.76 5.93
N ALA A 420 20.35 3.45 5.33
CA ALA A 420 20.42 2.56 4.16
C ALA A 420 19.87 1.16 4.47
N PHE A 421 20.14 0.63 5.67
CA PHE A 421 19.62 -0.67 6.10
C PHE A 421 18.09 -0.69 6.14
N TYR A 422 17.45 0.29 6.79
CA TYR A 422 15.99 0.34 6.89
C TYR A 422 15.31 0.84 5.61
N ASN A 423 16.00 1.61 4.77
CA ASN A 423 15.45 2.11 3.52
C ASN A 423 15.59 1.14 2.34
N LYS A 424 16.39 0.08 2.48
CA LYS A 424 16.62 -0.88 1.39
C LYS A 424 15.32 -1.63 1.07
N THR A 425 15.05 -1.85 -0.22
CA THR A 425 14.11 -2.86 -0.70
C THR A 425 14.87 -4.16 -0.95
N ILE A 426 14.34 -5.26 -0.41
CA ILE A 426 14.94 -6.60 -0.46
C ILE A 426 14.14 -7.42 -1.47
N SER A 427 14.86 -8.11 -2.35
CA SER A 427 14.31 -8.78 -3.52
C SER A 427 15.17 -9.98 -3.89
N GLU A 428 14.53 -11.01 -4.41
CA GLU A 428 15.15 -12.24 -4.90
C GLU A 428 14.89 -12.37 -6.41
N ILE A 429 15.80 -13.05 -7.11
CA ILE A 429 15.65 -13.36 -8.53
C ILE A 429 15.06 -14.76 -8.61
N GLY A 430 13.85 -14.88 -9.17
CA GLY A 430 13.19 -16.17 -9.37
C GLY A 430 13.89 -17.01 -10.44
N GLU A 431 13.51 -18.28 -10.53
CA GLU A 431 14.01 -19.22 -11.56
C GLU A 431 13.75 -18.73 -13.00
N ASP A 432 12.72 -17.89 -13.18
CA ASP A 432 12.36 -17.24 -14.44
C ASP A 432 13.21 -16.00 -14.78
N GLY A 433 14.20 -15.67 -13.94
CA GLY A 433 15.05 -14.49 -14.07
C GLY A 433 14.36 -13.18 -13.66
N LYS A 434 13.11 -13.20 -13.19
CA LYS A 434 12.41 -11.98 -12.75
C LYS A 434 12.69 -11.67 -11.29
N LYS A 435 12.88 -10.38 -11.02
CA LYS A 435 13.14 -9.87 -9.68
C LYS A 435 11.81 -9.73 -8.91
N LYS A 436 11.62 -10.54 -7.88
CA LYS A 436 10.48 -10.48 -6.96
C LYS A 436 10.87 -9.72 -5.71
N THR A 437 10.11 -8.69 -5.36
CA THR A 437 10.30 -7.99 -4.08
C THR A 437 9.83 -8.87 -2.94
N ILE A 438 10.72 -9.21 -2.01
CA ILE A 438 10.41 -9.96 -0.79
C ILE A 438 9.93 -8.99 0.30
N GLU A 439 10.64 -7.87 0.46
CA GLU A 439 10.32 -6.90 1.50
C GLU A 439 10.63 -5.48 1.00
N SER A 440 9.64 -4.60 1.07
CA SER A 440 9.83 -3.18 0.74
C SER A 440 10.56 -2.42 1.85
N SER A 441 11.05 -1.23 1.54
CA SER A 441 11.62 -0.30 2.53
C SER A 441 10.71 -0.15 3.75
N TRP A 442 11.28 -0.23 4.95
CA TRP A 442 10.57 0.08 6.19
C TRP A 442 10.30 1.57 6.33
N LEU A 443 11.12 2.42 5.72
CA LEU A 443 10.97 3.88 5.72
C LEU A 443 10.03 4.38 4.61
N LYS A 444 9.24 3.50 4.00
CA LYS A 444 8.23 3.86 3.01
C LYS A 444 7.10 4.63 3.68
N ARG A 445 6.59 5.68 3.02
CA ARG A 445 5.44 6.46 3.48
C ARG A 445 4.23 5.57 3.81
N GLY A 446 3.57 5.86 4.92
CA GLY A 446 2.42 5.11 5.45
C GLY A 446 2.80 3.93 6.35
N ASN A 447 4.06 3.45 6.30
CA ASN A 447 4.53 2.47 7.26
C ASN A 447 4.59 3.07 8.66
N LYS A 448 4.36 2.22 9.66
CA LYS A 448 4.38 2.61 11.07
C LYS A 448 5.61 2.02 11.74
N LEU A 449 6.30 2.85 12.50
CA LEU A 449 7.57 2.49 13.12
C LEU A 449 7.49 2.71 14.62
N LEU A 450 8.07 1.77 15.36
CA LEU A 450 8.42 1.94 16.77
C LEU A 450 9.93 2.17 16.84
N VAL A 451 10.35 3.30 17.40
CA VAL A 451 11.73 3.80 17.32
C VAL A 451 12.31 4.01 18.70
N SER A 452 13.34 3.24 19.03
CA SER A 452 14.12 3.34 20.27
C SER A 452 15.28 4.32 20.08
N GLY A 453 15.42 5.28 20.99
CA GLY A 453 16.45 6.31 20.89
C GLY A 453 16.36 7.38 21.97
N TYR A 454 16.93 8.55 21.68
CA TYR A 454 16.91 9.70 22.58
C TYR A 454 16.69 11.00 21.78
N ARG A 455 16.15 12.01 22.45
CA ARG A 455 16.00 13.36 21.88
C ARG A 455 17.32 14.12 21.92
N ARG A 456 17.60 14.89 20.87
CA ARG A 456 18.71 15.83 20.79
C ARG A 456 18.26 17.07 20.01
N GLY A 457 17.93 18.13 20.72
CA GLY A 457 17.24 19.31 20.19
C GLY A 457 15.91 18.91 19.55
N GLU A 458 15.72 19.33 18.30
CA GLU A 458 14.51 19.05 17.50
C GLU A 458 14.47 17.67 16.84
N GLN A 459 15.46 16.81 17.12
CA GLN A 459 15.59 15.51 16.45
C GLN A 459 15.51 14.36 17.44
N PHE A 460 14.95 13.24 16.98
CA PHE A 460 15.07 11.96 17.64
C PHE A 460 16.18 11.12 16.98
N ILE A 461 17.11 10.62 17.78
CA ILE A 461 18.27 9.84 17.31
C ILE A 461 18.05 8.35 17.64
N PRO A 462 17.83 7.48 16.64
CA PRO A 462 17.68 6.05 16.87
C PRO A 462 18.95 5.45 17.44
N TRP A 463 18.85 4.87 18.62
CA TRP A 463 19.99 4.30 19.34
C TRP A 463 19.53 3.27 20.36
N ILE A 464 20.41 2.28 20.60
CA ILE A 464 20.31 1.33 21.72
C ILE A 464 21.73 0.98 22.16
N TYR A 465 21.87 0.62 23.43
CA TYR A 465 23.04 0.00 24.03
C TYR A 465 22.75 -1.49 24.31
N ASN A 466 23.79 -2.29 24.57
CA ASN A 466 23.63 -3.74 24.79
C ASN A 466 22.78 -4.07 26.03
N ASP A 467 22.77 -3.17 27.01
CA ASP A 467 22.02 -3.21 28.26
C ASP A 467 20.68 -2.46 28.18
N THR A 468 20.33 -1.90 27.01
CA THR A 468 19.02 -1.28 26.82
C THR A 468 17.94 -2.36 26.84
N ILE A 469 16.84 -2.07 27.54
CA ILE A 469 15.68 -2.98 27.64
C ILE A 469 15.07 -3.35 26.27
N TYR A 470 15.36 -2.54 25.24
CA TYR A 470 14.91 -2.72 23.86
C TYR A 470 16.01 -3.37 23.02
N ARG A 471 15.68 -4.50 22.38
CA ARG A 471 16.64 -5.26 21.56
C ARG A 471 16.90 -4.64 20.18
N HIS A 472 15.96 -3.85 19.66
CA HIS A 472 16.01 -3.28 18.31
C HIS A 472 15.82 -1.76 18.34
N ARG A 473 16.53 -1.06 17.44
CA ARG A 473 16.41 0.39 17.27
C ARG A 473 15.11 0.79 16.59
N ILE A 474 14.68 -0.03 15.64
CA ILE A 474 13.46 0.17 14.86
C ILE A 474 12.75 -1.17 14.82
N ASN A 475 11.46 -1.16 15.08
CA ASN A 475 10.53 -2.22 14.72
C ASN A 475 9.53 -1.68 13.70
N LEU A 476 9.21 -2.46 12.68
CA LEU A 476 8.09 -2.19 11.80
C LEU A 476 6.81 -2.71 12.48
N ILE A 477 5.78 -1.88 12.54
CA ILE A 477 4.45 -2.29 13.00
C ILE A 477 3.72 -2.87 11.78
N GLU A 478 3.55 -4.18 11.74
CA GLU A 478 2.92 -4.89 10.61
C GLU A 478 1.39 -4.86 10.73
N HIS A 479 0.89 -5.00 11.95
CA HIS A 479 -0.54 -5.01 12.24
C HIS A 479 -0.85 -4.26 13.55
N ILE A 480 -2.03 -3.67 13.60
CA ILE A 480 -2.60 -3.05 14.81
C ILE A 480 -3.92 -3.78 15.05
N ASN A 481 -3.98 -4.49 16.17
CA ASN A 481 -5.15 -5.26 16.57
C ASN A 481 -6.29 -4.34 17.00
N GLU A 482 -7.51 -4.87 17.04
CA GLU A 482 -8.70 -4.09 17.44
C GLU A 482 -8.58 -3.49 18.85
N ASP A 483 -7.83 -4.13 19.74
CA ASP A 483 -7.54 -3.67 21.10
C ASP A 483 -6.38 -2.66 21.17
N GLY A 484 -5.80 -2.27 20.03
CA GLY A 484 -4.67 -1.36 19.92
C GLY A 484 -3.30 -2.01 20.11
N THR A 485 -3.22 -3.30 20.41
CA THR A 485 -1.93 -4.00 20.50
C THR A 485 -1.25 -4.10 19.13
N LEU A 486 0.08 -4.06 19.13
CA LEU A 486 0.93 -4.01 17.96
C LEU A 486 1.60 -5.36 17.68
N GLU A 487 1.52 -5.80 16.43
CA GLU A 487 2.35 -6.88 15.90
C GLU A 487 3.61 -6.27 15.27
N LEU A 488 4.77 -6.66 15.81
CA LEU A 488 6.04 -6.02 15.50
C LEU A 488 6.97 -6.95 14.74
N LYS A 489 7.50 -6.47 13.60
CA LYS A 489 8.64 -7.08 12.93
C LYS A 489 9.94 -6.43 13.39
N ALA A 490 10.83 -7.26 13.92
CA ALA A 490 12.10 -6.82 14.51
C ALA A 490 13.31 -7.02 13.59
N GLU A 491 13.25 -7.98 12.67
CA GLU A 491 14.32 -8.27 11.71
C GLU A 491 13.86 -8.03 10.26
N ARG A 492 14.80 -7.51 9.46
CA ARG A 492 14.65 -7.43 8.00
C ARG A 492 14.69 -8.83 7.40
N ALA A 493 14.00 -9.03 6.27
CA ALA A 493 14.09 -10.28 5.52
C ALA A 493 15.55 -10.61 5.16
N LYS A 494 15.91 -11.90 5.19
CA LYS A 494 17.22 -12.41 4.73
C LYS A 494 16.98 -13.11 3.39
N VAL A 495 17.84 -12.83 2.42
CA VAL A 495 17.87 -13.44 1.09
C VAL A 495 19.23 -14.08 0.91
#